data_AF-A0A2E3HQL5-F1
#
_entry.id   AF-A0A2E3HQL5-F1
#
_cell.length_a   1.000
_cell.length_b   1.000
_cell.length_c   1.000
_cell.angle_alpha   90.00
_cell.angle_beta   90.00
_cell.angle_gamma   90.00
#
_symmetry.space_group_name_H-M   'P 1'
#
loop_
_entity.id
_entity.type
_entity.pdbx_description
1 polymer ?
#
loop_
_entity_poly.entity_id
_entity_poly.type
_entity_poly.pdbx_seq_one_letter_code
_entity_poly.pdbx_strand_id
1 'polypeptide(L)' 'MGKKYQKKYLKPDWMNTEGHWLVGTVWPVTGSTGNQYGVELTDKGFECDCKGFGWHGYCKHSRGVEKKLRIAWS' A
#
# COMPACT_ATOMS: atom_id res chain seq x y z
N MET A 1 17.31 -1.72 24.46
CA MET A 1 17.20 -2.13 23.04
C MET A 1 16.23 -1.20 22.32
N GLY A 2 16.69 -0.41 21.35
CA GLY A 2 15.79 0.38 20.51
C GLY A 2 14.86 -0.55 19.73
N LYS A 3 13.55 -0.32 19.79
CA LYS A 3 12.57 -1.10 19.02
C LYS A 3 12.94 -0.97 17.53
N LYS A 4 13.37 -2.07 16.90
CA LYS A 4 13.65 -2.10 15.45
C LYS A 4 12.37 -1.69 14.73
N TYR A 5 12.48 -0.72 13.82
CA TYR A 5 11.36 -0.29 12.99
C TYR A 5 10.79 -1.50 12.24
N GLN A 6 9.60 -1.93 12.61
CA GLN A 6 8.87 -2.96 11.87
C GLN A 6 8.06 -2.26 10.79
N LYS A 7 8.48 -2.44 9.53
CA LYS A 7 7.74 -1.96 8.36
C LYS A 7 6.36 -2.63 8.36
N LYS A 8 5.31 -1.83 8.33
CA LYS A 8 3.92 -2.28 8.31
C LYS A 8 3.46 -2.40 6.86
N TYR A 9 2.53 -3.32 6.59
CA TYR A 9 1.97 -3.57 5.27
C TYR A 9 0.46 -3.64 5.36
N LEU A 10 -0.25 -3.06 4.39
CA LEU A 10 -1.69 -3.20 4.27
C LEU A 10 -1.99 -4.48 3.48
N LYS A 11 -2.45 -5.51 4.19
CA LYS A 11 -2.85 -6.78 3.57
C LYS A 11 -4.34 -6.71 3.16
N PRO A 12 -4.66 -6.82 1.86
CA PRO A 12 -6.05 -6.97 1.42
C PRO A 12 -6.61 -8.33 1.84
N ASP A 13 -7.88 -8.39 2.24
CA ASP A 13 -8.56 -9.64 2.60
C ASP A 13 -9.07 -10.41 1.36
N TRP A 14 -9.23 -9.70 0.24
CA TRP A 14 -9.87 -10.20 -0.98
C TRP A 14 -8.88 -10.73 -2.03
N MET A 15 -7.57 -10.56 -1.84
CA MET A 15 -6.53 -11.10 -2.73
C MET A 15 -5.34 -11.59 -1.92
N ASN A 16 -4.68 -12.66 -2.38
CA ASN A 16 -3.37 -13.02 -1.86
C ASN A 16 -2.30 -12.17 -2.55
N THR A 17 -1.48 -11.47 -1.77
CA THR A 17 -0.37 -10.65 -2.29
C THR A 17 0.90 -11.46 -2.49
N GLU A 18 1.03 -12.60 -1.80
CA GLU A 18 2.19 -13.49 -1.91
C GLU A 18 2.17 -14.19 -3.26
N GLY A 19 3.23 -14.00 -4.06
CA GLY A 19 3.32 -14.53 -5.42
C GLY A 19 2.36 -13.90 -6.43
N HIS A 20 1.73 -12.76 -6.09
CA HIS A 20 0.82 -12.09 -7.02
C HIS A 20 1.60 -11.47 -8.19
N TRP A 21 1.08 -11.63 -9.41
CA TRP A 21 1.73 -11.11 -10.63
C TRP A 21 1.90 -9.57 -10.65
N LEU A 22 1.12 -8.85 -9.85
CA LEU A 22 1.25 -7.40 -9.65
C LEU A 22 2.29 -7.00 -8.59
N VAL A 23 2.94 -7.95 -7.91
CA VAL A 23 4.03 -7.62 -6.96
C VAL A 23 5.13 -6.86 -7.69
N GLY A 24 5.59 -5.75 -7.10
CA GLY A 24 6.53 -4.80 -7.72
C GLY A 24 5.85 -3.71 -8.55
N THR A 25 4.52 -3.74 -8.70
CA THR A 25 3.78 -2.65 -9.34
C THR A 25 3.64 -1.48 -8.39
N VAL A 26 3.93 -0.27 -8.88
CA VAL A 26 3.79 0.98 -8.15
C VAL A 26 2.70 1.84 -8.79
N TRP A 27 1.66 2.15 -8.02
CA TRP A 27 0.60 3.07 -8.43
C TRP A 27 0.91 4.48 -7.93
N PRO A 28 1.05 5.48 -8.82
CA PRO A 28 1.18 6.87 -8.42
C PRO A 28 -0.16 7.38 -7.90
N VAL A 29 -0.15 7.94 -6.69
CA VAL A 29 -1.33 8.51 -6.03
C VAL A 29 -1.04 9.95 -5.63
N THR A 30 -1.83 10.87 -6.17
CA THR A 30 -1.78 12.28 -5.78
C THR A 30 -2.52 12.46 -4.44
N GLY A 31 -1.80 12.90 -3.42
CA GLY A 31 -2.37 13.29 -2.15
C GLY A 31 -3.10 14.63 -2.22
N SER A 32 -3.86 14.94 -1.17
CA SER A 32 -4.72 16.13 -1.12
C SER A 32 -4.00 17.48 -1.25
N THR A 33 -2.68 17.51 -1.06
CA THR A 33 -1.83 18.72 -1.16
C THR A 33 -1.11 18.80 -2.50
N GLY A 34 -1.42 17.92 -3.47
CA GLY A 34 -0.73 17.84 -4.77
C GLY A 34 0.57 17.00 -4.76
N ASN A 35 1.01 16.52 -3.60
CA ASN A 35 2.16 15.62 -3.49
C ASN A 35 1.86 14.26 -4.11
N GLN A 36 2.80 13.72 -4.88
CA GLN A 36 2.68 12.37 -5.45
C GLN A 36 3.30 11.35 -4.47
N TYR A 37 2.57 10.27 -4.22
CA TYR A 37 3.02 9.15 -3.41
C TYR A 37 2.97 7.88 -4.25
N GLY A 38 3.99 7.03 -4.12
CA GLY A 38 3.95 5.67 -4.65
C GLY A 38 3.22 4.76 -3.67
N VAL A 39 2.25 4.00 -4.17
CA VAL A 39 1.76 2.80 -3.48
C VAL A 39 2.31 1.60 -4.22
N GLU A 40 3.13 0.78 -3.57
CA GLU A 40 3.69 -0.44 -4.14
C GLU A 40 2.91 -1.66 -3.63
N LEU A 41 2.63 -2.64 -4.49
CA LEU A 41 2.22 -3.96 -4.02
C LEU A 41 3.47 -4.80 -3.81
N THR A 42 3.75 -5.13 -2.56
CA THR A 42 4.79 -6.09 -2.20
C THR A 42 4.16 -7.46 -1.99
N ASP A 43 5.00 -8.50 -1.99
CA ASP A 43 4.60 -9.86 -1.65
C ASP A 43 3.88 -9.94 -0.28
N LYS A 44 4.26 -9.05 0.66
CA LYS A 44 3.68 -8.96 2.01
C LYS A 44 2.41 -8.11 2.10
N GLY A 45 2.05 -7.35 1.07
CA GLY A 45 0.93 -6.42 1.08
C GLY A 45 1.24 -5.08 0.40
N PHE A 46 0.26 -4.18 0.40
CA PHE A 46 0.43 -2.82 -0.08
C PHE A 46 1.31 -2.01 0.86
N GLU A 47 2.25 -1.28 0.27
CA GLU A 47 3.13 -0.33 0.92
C GLU A 47 2.90 1.06 0.34
N CYS A 48 2.95 2.11 1.16
CA CYS A 48 2.88 3.48 0.68
C CYS A 48 4.01 4.31 1.26
N ASP A 49 4.63 5.14 0.41
CA ASP A 49 5.73 6.05 0.81
C ASP A 49 5.25 7.24 1.69
N CYS A 50 3.94 7.42 1.85
CA CYS A 50 3.46 8.56 2.63
C CYS A 50 3.81 8.42 4.12
N LYS A 51 4.14 9.54 4.76
CA LYS A 51 4.47 9.58 6.20
C LYS A 51 3.42 8.86 7.05
N GLY A 52 2.13 9.09 6.80
CA GLY A 52 1.04 8.49 7.57
C GLY A 52 1.03 6.96 7.55
N PHE A 53 1.50 6.33 6.46
CA PHE A 53 1.61 4.88 6.36
C PHE A 53 2.69 4.35 7.31
N GLY A 54 3.83 5.03 7.44
CA GLY A 54 4.88 4.64 8.39
C GLY A 54 4.44 4.65 9.86
N TRP A 55 3.49 5.52 10.23
CA TRP A 55 2.97 5.62 11.59
C TRP A 55 1.84 4.62 11.87
N HIS A 56 0.85 4.51 10.97
CA HIS A 56 -0.36 3.71 11.19
C HIS A 56 -0.30 2.31 10.55
N GLY A 57 0.50 2.12 9.50
CA GLY A 57 0.51 0.92 8.67
C GLY A 57 -0.56 0.85 7.58
N TYR A 58 -1.34 1.92 7.43
CA TYR A 58 -2.29 2.11 6.35
C TYR A 58 -2.50 3.61 6.12
N CYS A 59 -2.94 3.98 4.93
CA CYS A 59 -3.29 5.36 4.63
C CYS A 59 -4.43 5.42 3.60
N LYS A 60 -4.98 6.62 3.40
CA LYS A 60 -6.01 6.84 2.37
C LYS A 60 -5.53 6.50 0.95
N HIS A 61 -4.23 6.62 0.69
CA HIS A 61 -3.64 6.33 -0.62
C HIS A 61 -3.62 4.82 -0.88
N SER A 62 -3.06 4.03 0.05
CA SER A 62 -3.00 2.58 -0.08
C SER A 62 -4.40 1.95 -0.12
N ARG A 63 -5.32 2.38 0.75
CA ARG A 63 -6.73 1.94 0.72
C ARG A 63 -7.45 2.35 -0.56
N GLY A 64 -7.10 3.52 -1.12
CA GLY A 64 -7.65 3.99 -2.39
C GLY A 64 -7.25 3.10 -3.56
N VAL A 65 -5.97 2.72 -3.62
CA VAL A 65 -5.44 1.77 -4.63
C VAL A 65 -6.04 0.39 -4.43
N GLU A 66 -6.04 -0.13 -3.20
CA GLU A 66 -6.67 -1.41 -2.86
C GLU A 66 -8.14 -1.45 -3.30
N LYS A 67 -8.92 -0.41 -3.01
CA LYS A 67 -10.33 -0.31 -3.45
C LYS A 67 -10.46 -0.28 -4.97
N LYS A 68 -9.60 0.46 -5.67
CA LYS A 68 -9.62 0.50 -7.15
C LYS A 68 -9.32 -0.86 -7.75
N LEU A 69 -8.31 -1.56 -7.23
CA LEU A 69 -7.97 -2.90 -7.68
C LEU A 69 -9.11 -3.88 -7.38
N ARG A 70 -9.70 -3.80 -6.19
CA ARG A 70 -10.87 -4.62 -5.83
C ARG A 70 -12.04 -4.42 -6.79
N ILE A 71 -12.33 -3.17 -7.18
CA ILE A 71 -13.41 -2.87 -8.13
C ILE A 71 -13.04 -3.36 -9.54
N ALA A 72 -11.79 -3.16 -9.97
CA ALA A 72 -11.34 -3.58 -11.29
C ALA A 72 -11.31 -5.11 -11.46
N TRP A 73 -11.24 -5.85 -10.35
CA TRP A 73 -11.24 -7.31 -10.29
C TRP A 73 -12.58 -7.92 -9.85
N SER A 74 -13.62 -7.09 -9.67
CA SER A 74 -14.99 -7.53 -9.35
C SER A 74 -15.82 -7.70 -10.62
#